data_AF-A0AAV2DMJ5-F1
#
_entry.id   AF-A0AAV2DMJ5-F1
#
_cell.length_a   1.000
_cell.length_b   1.000
_cell.length_c   1.000
_cell.angle_alpha   90.00
_cell.angle_beta   90.00
_cell.angle_gamma   90.00
#
_symmetry.space_group_name_H-M   'P 1'
#
loop_
_entity.id
_entity.type
_entity.pdbx_description
1 polymer ?
#
loop_
_entity_poly.entity_id
_entity_poly.type
_entity_poly.pdbx_seq_one_letter_code
_entity_poly.pdbx_strand_id
1 'polypeptide(L)'
;MASCVANDNIVRGIAMFLCLGCVAMSNLADLVAADFGTATSYNPPYLPTRCNGGRQDQFPAGNMFVAVGEGLWDNGAACGRRYRMRCLSGANRPCKEGTMIDVKVVDYCPKSPCPATFLLSNDAFNAISHHPNAKINIEYAQT
;
A
#
# COMPACT_ATOMS: atom_id res chain seq x y z
N MET A 1 10.86 49.87 13.04
CA MET A 1 10.80 49.17 14.35
C MET A 1 9.81 49.90 15.25
N ALA A 2 9.14 49.15 16.11
CA ALA A 2 8.16 49.53 17.13
C ALA A 2 6.70 49.70 16.66
N SER A 3 5.94 48.63 16.89
CA SER A 3 4.49 48.52 16.95
C SER A 3 3.88 49.35 18.08
N CYS A 4 2.62 49.77 17.95
CA CYS A 4 1.73 50.06 19.09
C CYS A 4 0.35 49.45 18.84
N VAL A 5 -0.14 48.72 19.84
CA VAL A 5 -1.39 47.96 19.96
C VAL A 5 -2.49 48.83 20.56
N ALA A 6 -3.76 48.66 20.14
CA ALA A 6 -4.98 48.92 20.93
C ALA A 6 -6.23 48.45 20.12
N ASN A 7 -7.27 47.78 20.64
CA ASN A 7 -7.60 47.22 21.95
C ASN A 7 -8.80 46.24 21.78
N ASP A 8 -8.83 45.18 22.58
CA ASP A 8 -9.37 43.83 22.31
C ASP A 8 -10.87 43.59 22.61
N ASN A 9 -11.69 44.62 22.76
CA ASN A 9 -13.07 44.43 23.25
C ASN A 9 -14.15 44.31 22.16
N ILE A 10 -13.92 44.85 20.96
CA ILE A 10 -14.89 44.75 19.84
C ILE A 10 -14.76 43.41 19.10
N VAL A 11 -13.55 42.86 19.04
CA VAL A 11 -13.24 41.61 18.33
C VAL A 11 -13.81 40.38 19.05
N ARG A 12 -13.92 40.42 20.39
CA ARG A 12 -14.45 39.31 21.20
C ARG A 12 -15.93 39.02 20.97
N GLY A 13 -16.73 40.05 20.65
CA GLY A 13 -18.17 39.88 20.37
C GLY A 13 -18.46 39.26 19.01
N ILE A 14 -17.62 39.54 18.01
CA ILE A 14 -17.79 39.00 16.63
C ILE A 14 -17.20 37.58 16.55
N ALA A 15 -16.13 37.29 17.29
CA ALA A 15 -15.51 35.97 17.34
C ALA A 15 -16.44 34.88 17.92
N MET A 16 -17.37 35.22 18.81
CA MET A 16 -18.22 34.22 19.46
C MET A 16 -19.37 33.71 18.59
N PHE A 17 -19.84 34.49 17.60
CA PHE A 17 -20.90 34.06 16.68
C PHE A 17 -20.40 33.36 15.42
N LEU A 18 -19.19 33.68 14.94
CA LEU A 18 -18.57 32.96 13.82
C LEU A 18 -18.04 31.57 14.22
N CYS A 19 -17.83 31.31 15.50
CA CYS A 19 -17.39 30.01 15.99
C CYS A 19 -18.52 28.96 16.18
N LEU A 20 -19.80 29.33 16.19
CA LEU A 20 -20.89 28.34 16.33
C LEU A 20 -21.41 27.77 14.99
N GLY A 21 -21.11 28.41 13.85
CA GLY A 21 -21.49 27.92 12.52
C GLY A 21 -20.48 26.95 11.89
N CYS A 22 -19.23 26.93 12.35
CA CYS A 22 -18.15 26.11 11.79
C CYS A 22 -17.87 24.81 12.55
N VAL A 23 -18.73 24.42 13.50
CA VAL A 23 -18.61 23.14 14.25
C VAL A 23 -19.47 22.02 13.61
N ALA A 24 -20.03 22.26 12.43
CA ALA A 24 -20.81 21.25 11.71
C ALA A 24 -19.94 20.47 10.70
N MET A 25 -19.74 19.17 11.01
CA MET A 25 -19.23 18.08 10.17
C MET A 25 -17.71 17.88 10.08
N SER A 26 -17.05 17.65 11.22
CA SER A 26 -15.85 16.80 11.27
C SER A 26 -16.25 15.32 11.27
N ASN A 27 -16.79 14.83 10.14
CA ASN A 27 -16.71 13.41 9.83
C ASN A 27 -15.58 13.27 8.82
N LEU A 28 -14.33 13.15 9.28
CA LEU A 28 -13.31 12.52 8.46
C LEU A 28 -13.75 11.06 8.30
N ALA A 29 -14.47 10.76 7.21
CA ALA A 29 -14.43 9.42 6.70
C ALA A 29 -12.96 9.19 6.32
N ASP A 30 -12.26 8.31 7.04
CA ASP A 30 -10.97 7.80 6.61
C ASP A 30 -11.19 7.16 5.23
N LEU A 31 -10.96 7.92 4.18
CA LEU A 31 -11.01 7.41 2.82
C LEU A 31 -9.78 6.53 2.66
N VAL A 32 -9.92 5.23 2.94
CA VAL A 32 -8.93 4.23 2.52
C VAL A 32 -9.02 4.17 1.00
N ALA A 33 -8.23 5.01 0.33
CA ALA A 33 -8.08 4.96 -1.10
C ALA A 33 -7.36 3.66 -1.46
N ALA A 34 -8.10 2.71 -2.04
CA ALA A 34 -7.51 1.55 -2.68
C ALA A 34 -6.91 1.99 -4.01
N ASP A 35 -5.69 1.55 -4.28
CA ASP A 35 -5.01 1.76 -5.55
C ASP A 35 -5.09 0.48 -6.40
N PHE A 36 -4.88 0.60 -7.70
CA PHE A 36 -4.97 -0.49 -8.66
C PHE A 36 -3.61 -0.79 -9.28
N GLY A 37 -3.32 -2.07 -9.45
CA GLY A 37 -2.05 -2.49 -10.00
C GLY A 37 -2.12 -3.85 -10.66
N THR A 38 -0.95 -4.33 -11.06
CA THR A 38 -0.80 -5.69 -11.59
C THR A 38 0.05 -6.54 -10.67
N ALA A 39 -0.24 -7.83 -10.66
CA ALA A 39 0.50 -8.82 -9.90
C ALA A 39 0.82 -10.05 -10.75
N THR A 40 1.97 -10.67 -10.47
CA THR A 40 2.33 -12.00 -10.96
C THR A 40 3.20 -12.74 -9.93
N SER A 41 3.47 -14.02 -10.17
CA SER A 41 4.27 -14.86 -9.27
C SER A 41 5.76 -14.52 -9.30
N TYR A 42 6.37 -14.51 -8.12
CA TYR A 42 7.80 -14.47 -7.87
C TYR A 42 8.26 -15.89 -7.54
N ASN A 43 9.04 -16.49 -8.44
CA ASN A 43 9.61 -17.81 -8.22
C ASN A 43 10.94 -17.74 -7.46
N PRO A 44 11.24 -18.74 -6.61
CA PRO A 44 12.55 -18.85 -5.97
C PRO A 44 13.68 -19.02 -7.01
N PRO A 45 14.93 -18.71 -6.64
CA PRO A 45 15.39 -18.33 -5.29
C PRO A 45 14.96 -16.90 -4.89
N TYR A 46 14.53 -16.76 -3.64
CA TYR A 46 14.06 -15.48 -3.05
C TYR A 46 15.17 -14.64 -2.42
N LEU A 47 16.34 -15.22 -2.20
CA LEU A 47 17.50 -14.55 -1.61
C LEU A 47 18.62 -14.42 -2.65
N PRO A 48 19.46 -13.39 -2.56
CA PRO A 48 19.35 -12.26 -1.64
C PRO A 48 18.29 -11.24 -2.08
N THR A 49 17.63 -10.59 -1.11
CA THR A 49 16.73 -9.46 -1.39
C THR A 49 17.46 -8.12 -1.29
N ARG A 50 16.87 -7.07 -1.86
CA ARG A 50 17.35 -5.69 -1.77
C ARG A 50 17.03 -5.01 -0.45
N CYS A 51 16.11 -5.56 0.35
CA CYS A 51 15.82 -5.03 1.69
C CYS A 51 16.83 -5.49 2.73
N ASN A 52 16.97 -6.81 2.92
CA ASN A 52 17.77 -7.39 4.02
C ASN A 52 18.79 -8.43 3.55
N GLY A 53 19.12 -8.47 2.25
CA GLY A 53 20.13 -9.36 1.70
C GLY A 53 19.78 -10.84 1.87
N GLY A 54 20.72 -11.62 2.38
CA GLY A 54 20.58 -13.08 2.60
C GLY A 54 19.84 -13.48 3.87
N ARG A 55 19.24 -12.54 4.61
CA ARG A 55 18.59 -12.81 5.90
C ARG A 55 17.27 -13.54 5.74
N GLN A 56 17.15 -14.75 6.28
CA GLN A 56 15.94 -15.57 6.12
C GLN A 56 14.81 -15.14 7.07
N ASP A 57 15.13 -14.50 8.19
CA ASP A 57 14.16 -13.97 9.17
C ASP A 57 13.35 -12.77 8.64
N GLN A 58 13.65 -12.28 7.43
CA GLN A 58 12.86 -11.23 6.78
C GLN A 58 11.50 -11.71 6.28
N PHE A 59 11.35 -13.01 5.97
CA PHE A 59 10.13 -13.55 5.38
C PHE A 59 9.06 -13.75 6.46
N PRO A 60 7.83 -13.23 6.27
CA PRO A 60 6.73 -13.44 7.20
C PRO A 60 6.21 -14.87 7.14
N ALA A 61 5.41 -15.25 8.14
CA ALA A 61 4.74 -16.55 8.19
C ALA A 61 3.92 -16.82 6.92
N GLY A 62 3.88 -18.08 6.49
CA GLY A 62 3.18 -18.50 5.27
C GLY A 62 3.76 -17.91 3.98
N ASN A 63 4.99 -17.37 4.03
CA ASN A 63 5.64 -16.68 2.91
C ASN A 63 4.78 -15.55 2.33
N MET A 64 3.98 -14.85 3.13
CA MET A 64 3.10 -13.77 2.66
C MET A 64 3.88 -12.48 2.38
N PHE A 65 4.70 -12.49 1.32
CA PHE A 65 5.58 -11.39 0.95
C PHE A 65 5.56 -11.08 -0.55
N VAL A 66 6.10 -9.91 -0.88
CA VAL A 66 6.20 -9.40 -2.26
C VAL A 66 7.55 -8.75 -2.54
N ALA A 67 7.96 -8.77 -3.80
CA ALA A 67 8.85 -7.78 -4.37
C ALA A 67 8.02 -6.70 -5.09
N VAL A 68 8.47 -5.44 -5.07
CA VAL A 68 7.74 -4.33 -5.69
C VAL A 68 8.49 -3.76 -6.90
N GLY A 69 7.74 -3.28 -7.88
CA GLY A 69 8.27 -2.58 -9.06
C GLY A 69 8.75 -1.16 -8.75
N GLU A 70 9.30 -0.51 -9.78
CA GLU A 70 9.92 0.82 -9.74
C GLU A 70 9.02 1.87 -9.08
N GLY A 71 7.72 1.85 -9.40
CA GLY A 71 6.76 2.85 -8.93
C GLY A 71 6.48 2.81 -7.42
N LEU A 72 6.75 1.69 -6.74
CA LEU A 72 6.54 1.54 -5.31
C LEU A 72 7.85 1.41 -4.51
N TRP A 73 8.97 1.11 -5.17
CA TRP A 73 10.24 0.79 -4.51
C TRP A 73 10.79 1.90 -3.63
N ASP A 74 10.60 3.17 -4.04
CA ASP A 74 10.93 4.36 -3.25
C ASP A 74 12.35 4.33 -2.66
N ASN A 75 13.34 3.96 -3.49
CA ASN A 75 14.75 3.83 -3.11
C ASN A 75 14.99 2.96 -1.85
N GLY A 76 14.15 1.95 -1.63
CA GLY A 76 14.23 1.03 -0.49
C GLY A 76 13.39 1.44 0.71
N ALA A 77 12.77 2.62 0.71
CA ALA A 77 11.82 3.02 1.74
C ALA A 77 10.54 2.14 1.76
N ALA A 78 10.32 1.36 0.69
CA ALA A 78 9.27 0.34 0.62
C ALA A 78 9.51 -0.86 1.54
N CYS A 79 10.74 -1.12 1.96
CA CYS A 79 11.09 -2.31 2.74
C CYS A 79 10.28 -2.40 4.04
N GLY A 80 9.62 -3.54 4.24
CA GLY A 80 8.77 -3.78 5.41
C GLY A 80 7.38 -3.16 5.37
N ARG A 81 7.05 -2.32 4.36
CA ARG A 81 5.67 -1.85 4.15
C ARG A 81 4.73 -3.04 3.95
N ARG A 82 3.51 -2.93 4.44
CA ARG A 82 2.48 -3.95 4.32
C ARG A 82 1.34 -3.47 3.44
N TYR A 83 0.79 -4.39 2.66
CA TYR A 83 -0.33 -4.14 1.79
C TYR A 83 -1.38 -5.20 1.99
N ARG A 84 -2.63 -4.76 2.08
CA ARG A 84 -3.80 -5.60 1.92
C ARG A 84 -4.23 -5.57 0.46
N MET A 85 -4.44 -6.73 -0.16
CA MET A 85 -4.78 -6.80 -1.59
C MET A 85 -5.73 -7.96 -1.93
N ARG A 86 -6.44 -7.81 -3.06
CA ARG A 86 -7.22 -8.90 -3.70
C ARG A 86 -7.10 -8.88 -5.21
N CYS A 87 -7.33 -10.05 -5.80
CA CYS A 87 -7.46 -10.21 -7.24
C CYS A 87 -8.81 -9.66 -7.72
N LEU A 88 -8.79 -8.84 -8.78
CA LEU A 88 -9.97 -8.28 -9.42
C LEU A 88 -10.29 -8.98 -10.74
N SER A 89 -9.27 -9.21 -11.56
CA SER A 89 -9.45 -9.83 -12.88
C SER A 89 -8.13 -10.37 -13.45
N GLY A 90 -8.23 -11.10 -14.56
CA GLY A 90 -7.11 -11.54 -15.37
C GLY A 90 -7.57 -12.51 -16.46
N ALA A 91 -6.65 -12.96 -17.30
CA ALA A 91 -6.95 -13.93 -18.35
C ALA A 91 -7.39 -15.28 -17.74
N ASN A 92 -8.39 -15.92 -18.35
CA ASN A 92 -8.93 -17.22 -17.91
C ASN A 92 -9.51 -17.23 -16.48
N ARG A 93 -10.07 -16.10 -16.02
CA ARG A 93 -10.72 -15.96 -14.70
C ARG A 93 -9.84 -16.51 -13.56
N PRO A 94 -8.67 -15.91 -13.32
CA PRO A 94 -7.67 -16.49 -12.44
C PRO A 94 -7.98 -16.24 -10.96
N CYS A 95 -8.83 -15.26 -10.62
CA CYS A 95 -9.06 -14.84 -9.25
C CYS A 95 -9.81 -15.87 -8.42
N LYS A 96 -9.39 -16.03 -7.18
CA LYS A 96 -10.17 -16.68 -6.12
C LYS A 96 -11.10 -15.66 -5.49
N GLU A 97 -12.39 -15.81 -5.74
CA GLU A 97 -13.42 -14.87 -5.29
C GLU A 97 -13.39 -14.66 -3.76
N GLY A 98 -13.62 -13.42 -3.32
CA GLY A 98 -13.72 -13.05 -1.90
C GLY A 98 -12.43 -13.18 -1.08
N THR A 99 -11.29 -13.48 -1.70
CA THR A 99 -10.03 -13.68 -0.96
C THR A 99 -9.23 -12.37 -0.86
N MET A 100 -8.96 -11.96 0.38
CA MET A 100 -8.07 -10.84 0.70
C MET A 100 -6.81 -11.39 1.38
N ILE A 101 -5.65 -10.84 1.06
CA ILE A 101 -4.38 -11.20 1.71
C ILE A 101 -3.64 -9.98 2.20
N ASP A 102 -2.88 -10.17 3.28
CA ASP A 102 -1.94 -9.18 3.80
C ASP A 102 -0.52 -9.65 3.49
N VAL A 103 0.28 -8.79 2.85
CA VAL A 103 1.64 -9.12 2.40
C VAL A 103 2.64 -8.06 2.83
N LYS A 104 3.89 -8.48 3.04
CA LYS A 104 5.01 -7.59 3.39
C LYS A 104 5.97 -7.43 2.21
N VAL A 105 6.42 -6.20 1.96
CA VAL A 105 7.50 -5.93 1.00
C VAL A 105 8.82 -6.41 1.57
N VAL A 106 9.50 -7.29 0.85
CA VAL A 106 10.83 -7.83 1.23
C VAL A 106 11.88 -7.62 0.14
N ASP A 107 11.50 -7.24 -1.08
CA ASP A 107 12.45 -7.10 -2.17
C ASP A 107 12.04 -6.03 -3.20
N TYR A 108 13.00 -5.66 -4.04
CA TYR A 108 12.80 -4.91 -5.27
C TYR A 108 12.75 -5.88 -6.45
N CYS A 109 11.93 -5.57 -7.43
CA CYS A 109 11.80 -6.37 -8.64
C CYS A 109 13.17 -6.64 -9.30
N PRO A 110 13.56 -7.92 -9.49
CA PRO A 110 14.89 -8.27 -10.01
C PRO A 110 15.00 -8.11 -11.53
N LYS A 111 13.88 -7.93 -12.24
CA LYS A 111 13.84 -7.74 -13.69
C LYS A 111 13.55 -6.27 -13.99
N SER A 112 14.23 -5.72 -15.01
CA SER A 112 13.95 -4.38 -15.52
C SER A 112 13.64 -4.46 -17.03
N PRO A 113 12.49 -3.95 -17.49
CA PRO A 113 11.42 -3.37 -16.67
C PRO A 113 10.73 -4.44 -15.80
N CYS A 114 10.21 -4.03 -14.64
CA CYS A 114 9.45 -4.95 -13.81
C CYS A 114 8.16 -5.40 -14.54
N PRO A 115 7.82 -6.71 -14.57
CA PRO A 115 6.67 -7.18 -15.36
C PRO A 115 5.31 -6.87 -14.73
N ALA A 116 5.27 -6.48 -13.45
CA ALA A 116 4.07 -6.16 -12.69
C ALA A 116 4.38 -5.17 -11.55
N THR A 117 3.35 -4.53 -10.99
CA THR A 117 3.49 -3.64 -9.82
C THR A 117 3.98 -4.41 -8.59
N PHE A 118 3.46 -5.62 -8.40
CA PHE A 118 3.84 -6.54 -7.33
C PHE A 118 4.24 -7.92 -7.91
N LEU A 119 5.33 -8.47 -7.40
CA LEU A 119 5.72 -9.86 -7.58
C LEU A 119 5.48 -10.59 -6.26
N LEU A 120 4.39 -11.35 -6.19
CA LEU A 120 4.01 -12.06 -4.97
C LEU A 120 4.79 -13.36 -4.87
N SER A 121 5.18 -13.77 -3.66
CA SER A 121 5.65 -15.14 -3.45
C SER A 121 4.64 -16.15 -4.01
N ASN A 122 5.09 -17.36 -4.31
CA ASN A 122 4.19 -18.39 -4.84
C ASN A 122 3.02 -18.68 -3.89
N ASP A 123 3.25 -18.67 -2.58
CA ASP A 123 2.21 -18.89 -1.58
C ASP A 123 1.20 -17.74 -1.53
N ALA A 124 1.68 -16.49 -1.52
CA ALA A 124 0.81 -15.32 -1.55
C ALA A 124 0.00 -15.23 -2.86
N PHE A 125 0.63 -15.54 -3.99
CA PHE A 125 -0.04 -15.52 -5.28
C PHE A 125 -1.10 -16.62 -5.40
N ASN A 126 -0.76 -17.83 -4.97
CA ASN A 126 -1.69 -18.96 -4.94
C ASN A 126 -2.85 -18.74 -3.96
N ALA A 127 -2.71 -17.88 -2.96
CA ALA A 127 -3.83 -17.52 -2.08
C ALA A 127 -4.93 -16.77 -2.84
N ILE A 128 -4.60 -15.90 -3.80
CA ILE A 128 -5.57 -15.07 -4.53
C ILE A 128 -5.83 -15.51 -6.00
N SER A 129 -5.04 -16.44 -6.52
CA SER A 129 -5.14 -16.93 -7.91
C SER A 129 -5.18 -18.45 -8.01
N HIS A 130 -5.96 -18.98 -8.96
CA HIS A 130 -5.98 -20.39 -9.36
C HIS A 130 -4.84 -20.76 -10.32
N HIS A 131 -4.30 -19.78 -11.04
CA HIS A 131 -3.32 -19.99 -12.10
C HIS A 131 -1.98 -19.38 -11.68
N PRO A 132 -0.96 -20.16 -11.29
CA PRO A 132 0.26 -19.62 -10.66
C PRO A 132 1.06 -18.69 -11.57
N ASN A 133 0.96 -18.85 -12.90
CA ASN A 133 1.73 -18.05 -13.86
C ASN A 133 0.90 -16.92 -14.51
N ALA A 134 -0.28 -16.61 -13.99
CA ALA A 134 -1.12 -15.56 -14.54
C ALA A 134 -0.54 -14.16 -14.25
N LYS A 135 -0.87 -13.21 -15.12
CA LYS A 135 -0.84 -11.79 -14.77
C LYS A 135 -2.25 -11.37 -14.40
N ILE A 136 -2.40 -10.83 -13.20
CA ILE A 136 -3.70 -10.45 -12.63
C ILE A 136 -3.72 -8.95 -12.35
N ASN A 137 -4.91 -8.36 -12.41
CA ASN A 137 -5.18 -7.02 -11.92
C ASN A 137 -5.62 -7.14 -10.47
N ILE A 138 -5.06 -6.30 -9.61
CA ILE A 138 -5.35 -6.27 -8.18
C ILE A 138 -5.76 -4.88 -7.75
N GLU A 139 -6.55 -4.82 -6.68
CA GLU A 139 -6.60 -3.64 -5.82
C GLU A 139 -5.73 -3.89 -4.59
N TYR A 140 -5.13 -2.83 -4.07
CA TYR A 140 -4.32 -2.88 -2.87
C TYR A 140 -4.41 -1.57 -2.08
N ALA A 141 -4.23 -1.68 -0.77
CA ALA A 141 -4.13 -0.54 0.14
C ALA A 141 -3.02 -0.80 1.14
N GLN A 142 -2.26 0.25 1.48
CA GLN A 142 -1.23 0.14 2.51
C GLN A 142 -1.88 0.03 3.90
N THR A 143 -1.33 -0.84 4.76
CA THR A 143 -1.81 -1.11 6.13
C THR A 143 -0.76 -0.84 7.18
#